data_AF-A0A1Y0K106-F1
#
_entry.id   AF-A0A1Y0K106-F1
#
_cell.length_a   1.000
_cell.length_b   1.000
_cell.length_c   1.000
_cell.angle_alpha   90.00
_cell.angle_beta   90.00
_cell.angle_gamma   90.00
#
_symmetry.space_group_name_H-M   'P 1'
#
loop_
_entity.id
_entity.type
_entity.pdbx_description
1 polymer ?
#
loop_
_entity_poly.entity_id
_entity_poly.type
_entity_poly.pdbx_seq_one_letter_code
_entity_poly.pdbx_strand_id
1 'polypeptide(L)'
;VGIKCATITPDEKRVDEFNLKKMWKSPNGTIRNILGGTVFREAIICKNIPRLVTGWEKPIIIGRHAHADQYKATDFVVPGPGKLELLFTPVWGEPLRHVVNEFKDAGVALGMFNTDASIVDFAHSSFKYALERKYPLYLSTKNTILKQYDGRFKDIFQDIYENQYKAQFEAADIWYEHRLIDDMGAYPMKSE
;
A
#
# COMPACT_ATOMS: atom_id res chain seq x y z
N VAL A 1 2.96 13.49 -19.60
CA VAL A 1 3.99 13.21 -18.56
C VAL A 1 4.19 14.47 -17.73
N GLY A 2 4.16 14.37 -16.39
CA GLY A 2 4.34 15.52 -15.51
C GLY A 2 5.58 15.37 -14.62
N ILE A 3 6.32 16.46 -14.42
CA ILE A 3 7.48 16.53 -13.51
C ILE A 3 7.09 17.46 -12.36
N LYS A 4 7.23 16.99 -11.12
CA LYS A 4 6.73 17.69 -9.94
C LYS A 4 7.85 17.96 -8.94
N CYS A 5 7.96 19.22 -8.48
CA CYS A 5 8.82 19.60 -7.37
C CYS A 5 8.24 19.17 -6.01
N ALA A 6 9.09 19.09 -4.99
CA ALA A 6 8.67 18.88 -3.60
C ALA A 6 7.72 20.01 -3.15
N THR A 7 6.72 19.67 -2.34
CA THR A 7 5.70 20.60 -1.87
C THR A 7 5.41 20.39 -0.39
N ILE A 8 5.22 21.48 0.35
CA ILE A 8 4.83 21.46 1.76
C ILE A 8 3.42 20.86 1.88
N THR A 9 3.24 19.93 2.82
CA THR A 9 1.92 19.56 3.34
C THR A 9 1.82 20.19 4.72
N PRO A 10 0.94 21.19 4.93
CA PRO A 10 0.95 21.98 6.16
C PRO A 10 0.44 21.20 7.36
N ASP A 11 1.13 21.34 8.49
CA ASP A 11 0.68 21.03 9.85
C ASP A 11 0.28 22.35 10.57
N GLU A 12 -0.04 22.30 11.86
CA GLU A 12 -0.42 23.48 12.65
C GLU A 12 0.66 24.57 12.59
N LYS A 13 1.93 24.18 12.72
CA LYS A 13 3.06 25.13 12.67
C LYS A 13 3.18 25.80 11.31
N ARG A 14 2.96 25.06 10.22
CA ARG A 14 2.98 25.61 8.86
C ARG A 14 1.78 26.51 8.57
N VAL A 15 0.63 26.27 9.20
CA VAL A 15 -0.52 27.17 9.11
C VAL A 15 -0.17 28.54 9.69
N ASP A 16 0.44 28.57 10.86
CA ASP A 16 0.86 29.80 11.52
C ASP A 16 2.01 30.49 10.77
N GLU A 17 3.05 29.74 10.40
CA GLU A 17 4.24 30.27 9.69
C GLU A 17 3.90 30.96 8.37
N PHE A 18 2.97 30.40 7.61
CA PHE A 18 2.60 30.90 6.27
C PHE A 18 1.25 31.64 6.24
N ASN A 19 0.63 31.88 7.40
CA ASN A 19 -0.70 32.48 7.53
C ASN A 19 -1.75 31.85 6.59
N LEU A 20 -1.82 30.52 6.62
CA LEU A 20 -2.67 29.75 5.71
C LEU A 20 -4.14 29.84 6.13
N LYS A 21 -5.04 30.02 5.15
CA LYS A 21 -6.49 30.04 5.38
C LYS A 21 -7.04 28.77 6.04
N LYS A 22 -6.36 27.64 5.83
CA LYS A 22 -6.66 26.34 6.43
C LYS A 22 -5.48 25.40 6.27
N MET A 23 -5.50 24.30 7.02
CA MET A 23 -4.59 23.18 6.83
C MET A 23 -4.96 22.42 5.54
N TRP A 24 -4.26 22.72 4.44
CA TRP A 24 -4.51 22.10 3.14
C TRP A 24 -4.09 20.63 3.12
N LYS A 25 -4.86 19.80 2.40
CA LYS A 25 -4.48 18.40 2.13
C LYS A 25 -3.20 18.34 1.30
N SER A 26 -2.46 17.24 1.41
CA SER A 26 -1.23 17.04 0.64
C SER A 26 -1.50 17.09 -0.88
N PRO A 27 -0.78 17.93 -1.65
CA PRO A 27 -0.88 17.94 -3.11
C PRO A 27 -0.57 16.57 -3.73
N ASN A 28 0.36 15.82 -3.13
CA ASN A 28 0.70 14.47 -3.60
C ASN A 28 -0.48 13.51 -3.43
N GLY A 29 -1.18 13.57 -2.28
CA GLY A 29 -2.36 12.76 -2.02
C GLY A 29 -3.50 13.08 -2.99
N THR A 30 -3.75 14.37 -3.25
CA THR A 30 -4.77 14.81 -4.20
C THR A 30 -4.48 14.31 -5.61
N ILE A 31 -3.27 14.49 -6.13
CA ILE A 31 -2.90 14.03 -7.49
C ILE A 31 -3.03 12.51 -7.60
N ARG A 32 -2.50 11.76 -6.63
CA ARG A 32 -2.59 10.29 -6.62
C ARG A 32 -4.03 9.80 -6.57
N ASN A 33 -4.89 10.48 -5.82
CA ASN A 33 -6.30 10.12 -5.75
C ASN A 33 -7.03 10.33 -7.09
N ILE A 34 -6.61 11.30 -7.89
CA ILE A 34 -7.18 11.56 -9.22
C ILE A 34 -6.62 10.57 -10.25
N LEU A 35 -5.30 10.34 -10.24
CA LEU A 35 -4.63 9.50 -11.25
C LEU A 35 -4.72 8.01 -10.95
N GLY A 36 -4.89 7.63 -9.68
CA GLY A 36 -4.69 6.25 -9.23
C GLY A 36 -3.25 5.77 -9.41
N GLY A 37 -3.08 4.44 -9.34
CA GLY A 37 -1.86 3.75 -9.75
C GLY A 37 -0.83 3.48 -8.65
N THR A 38 0.39 3.26 -9.12
CA THR A 38 1.50 2.70 -8.33
C THR A 38 2.67 3.65 -8.35
N VAL A 39 3.24 3.93 -7.18
CA VAL A 39 4.42 4.78 -7.04
C VAL A 39 5.64 3.89 -6.88
N PHE A 40 6.46 3.80 -7.93
CA PHE A 40 7.75 3.14 -7.86
C PHE A 40 8.82 4.07 -7.30
N ARG A 41 9.62 3.58 -6.35
CA ARG A 41 10.76 4.26 -5.76
C ARG A 41 11.98 3.38 -5.86
N GLU A 42 13.01 3.90 -6.53
CA GLU A 42 14.27 3.22 -6.80
C GLU A 42 15.43 4.11 -6.32
N ALA A 43 16.46 3.48 -5.74
CA ALA A 43 17.66 4.19 -5.34
C ALA A 43 18.56 4.46 -6.56
N ILE A 44 19.16 5.66 -6.60
CA ILE A 44 20.23 5.96 -7.55
C ILE A 44 21.55 5.50 -6.91
N ILE A 45 22.20 4.51 -7.50
CA ILE A 45 23.43 3.91 -6.96
C ILE A 45 24.66 4.66 -7.48
N CYS A 46 25.45 5.21 -6.55
CA CYS A 46 26.74 5.84 -6.84
C CYS A 46 27.88 4.92 -6.37
N LYS A 47 28.81 4.58 -7.27
CA LYS A 47 29.93 3.65 -6.96
C LYS A 47 30.81 4.08 -5.79
N ASN A 48 30.91 5.38 -5.55
CA ASN A 48 31.76 6.00 -4.53
C ASN A 48 31.03 6.31 -3.21
N ILE A 49 29.74 5.97 -3.09
CA ILE A 49 28.97 6.21 -1.87
C ILE A 49 28.72 4.87 -1.17
N PRO A 50 29.24 4.66 0.05
CA PRO A 50 28.97 3.43 0.80
C PRO A 50 27.49 3.35 1.17
N ARG A 51 26.96 2.12 1.19
CA ARG A 51 25.57 1.83 1.53
C ARG A 51 25.46 1.34 2.96
N LEU A 52 24.33 1.61 3.60
CA LEU A 52 24.07 1.17 4.97
C LEU A 52 24.05 -0.36 5.08
N VAL A 53 23.38 -1.01 4.14
CA VAL A 53 23.46 -2.46 3.95
C VAL A 53 24.50 -2.70 2.86
N THR A 54 25.66 -3.22 3.26
CA THR A 54 26.83 -3.34 2.38
C THR A 54 26.66 -4.40 1.30
N GLY A 55 25.82 -5.41 1.54
CA GLY A 55 25.53 -6.48 0.58
C GLY A 55 24.69 -6.06 -0.63
N TRP A 56 23.96 -4.94 -0.56
CA TRP A 56 23.13 -4.49 -1.68
C TRP A 56 23.97 -3.98 -2.82
N GLU A 57 24.14 -4.76 -3.88
CA GLU A 57 24.83 -4.35 -5.10
C GLU A 57 23.85 -3.77 -6.11
N LYS A 58 22.59 -4.22 -6.08
CA LYS A 58 21.51 -3.79 -6.96
C LYS A 58 20.52 -2.88 -6.23
N PRO A 59 19.87 -1.93 -6.92
CA PRO A 59 18.84 -1.10 -6.31
C PRO A 59 17.59 -1.93 -5.97
N ILE A 60 16.94 -1.59 -4.85
CA ILE A 60 15.65 -2.17 -4.47
C ILE A 60 14.49 -1.32 -5.00
N ILE A 61 13.64 -2.03 -5.73
CA ILE A 61 12.32 -1.76 -6.32
C ILE A 61 11.12 -1.56 -5.39
N ILE A 62 10.82 -0.41 -4.78
CA ILE A 62 9.58 -0.30 -3.98
C ILE A 62 8.40 0.20 -4.82
N GLY A 63 7.51 -0.72 -5.21
CA GLY A 63 6.20 -0.41 -5.77
C GLY A 63 5.16 -0.20 -4.67
N ARG A 64 4.76 1.05 -4.44
CA ARG A 64 3.76 1.40 -3.42
C ARG A 64 2.38 1.55 -4.06
N HIS A 65 1.40 0.79 -3.56
CA HIS A 65 -0.01 1.01 -3.85
C HIS A 65 -0.46 2.36 -3.29
N ALA A 66 -0.94 3.25 -4.16
CA ALA A 66 -1.26 4.63 -3.81
C ALA A 66 -2.77 4.88 -3.70
N HIS A 67 -3.51 3.92 -3.15
CA HIS A 67 -4.96 3.98 -3.05
C HIS A 67 -5.48 3.47 -1.70
N ALA A 68 -6.43 4.22 -1.13
CA ALA A 68 -7.22 3.86 0.05
C ALA A 68 -6.40 3.44 1.28
N ASP A 69 -6.76 2.33 1.94
CA ASP A 69 -6.19 1.88 3.22
C ASP A 69 -6.16 3.03 4.25
N GLN A 70 -5.07 3.17 5.03
CA GLN A 70 -4.93 4.27 6.00
C GLN A 70 -5.04 5.66 5.36
N TYR A 71 -4.74 5.81 4.05
CA TYR A 71 -4.75 7.11 3.38
C TYR A 71 -6.16 7.62 3.05
N LYS A 72 -7.19 6.76 3.15
CA LYS A 72 -8.61 7.14 3.05
C LYS A 72 -9.45 6.53 4.17
N ALA A 73 -8.82 6.24 5.31
CA ALA A 73 -9.51 5.72 6.46
C ALA A 73 -10.37 6.80 7.14
N THR A 74 -11.32 6.37 7.94
CA THR A 74 -12.05 7.23 8.89
C THR A 74 -11.73 6.74 10.29
N ASP A 75 -11.28 7.64 11.14
CA ASP A 75 -10.92 7.40 12.53
C ASP A 75 -11.63 8.37 13.47
N PHE A 76 -11.77 7.96 14.74
CA PHE A 76 -12.30 8.80 15.80
C PHE A 76 -11.90 8.27 17.18
N VAL A 77 -11.99 9.16 18.18
CA VAL A 77 -11.86 8.80 19.60
C VAL A 77 -13.20 8.31 20.12
N VAL A 78 -13.23 7.10 20.67
CA VAL A 78 -14.40 6.54 21.35
C VAL A 78 -14.48 7.19 22.74
N PRO A 79 -15.57 7.90 23.08
CA PRO A 79 -15.62 8.72 24.30
C PRO A 79 -15.86 7.93 25.59
N GLY A 80 -16.28 6.66 25.49
CA GLY A 80 -16.65 5.84 26.64
C GLY A 80 -17.20 4.46 26.24
N PRO A 81 -17.83 3.73 27.17
CA PRO A 81 -18.33 2.38 26.90
C PRO A 81 -19.37 2.33 25.78
N GLY A 82 -19.31 1.30 24.93
CA GLY A 82 -20.23 1.16 23.80
C GLY A 82 -19.85 0.07 22.81
N LYS A 83 -20.72 -0.19 21.83
CA LYS A 83 -20.50 -1.20 20.79
C LYS A 83 -20.01 -0.54 19.50
N LEU A 84 -18.90 -1.05 18.95
CA LEU A 84 -18.41 -0.67 17.62
C LEU A 84 -18.74 -1.76 16.61
N GLU A 85 -19.41 -1.39 15.52
CA GLU A 85 -19.79 -2.30 14.43
C GLU A 85 -19.37 -1.74 13.08
N LEU A 86 -19.00 -2.63 12.16
CA LEU A 86 -18.94 -2.35 10.72
C LEU A 86 -20.27 -2.76 10.09
N LEU A 87 -20.90 -1.84 9.38
CA LEU A 87 -22.16 -2.04 8.65
C LEU A 87 -21.91 -1.80 7.16
N PHE A 88 -22.19 -2.80 6.34
CA PHE A 88 -22.25 -2.66 4.89
C PHE A 88 -23.70 -2.86 4.42
N THR A 89 -24.27 -1.81 3.83
CA THR A 89 -25.63 -1.83 3.29
C THR A 89 -25.55 -1.98 1.76
N PRO A 90 -25.86 -3.17 1.22
CA PRO A 90 -25.83 -3.37 -0.22
C PRO A 90 -27.00 -2.64 -0.90
N VAL A 91 -26.86 -2.37 -2.20
CA VAL A 91 -27.98 -1.84 -3.01
C VAL A 91 -29.14 -2.84 -3.09
N TRP A 92 -28.82 -4.14 -3.01
CA TRP A 92 -29.76 -5.24 -3.05
C TRP A 92 -29.36 -6.31 -2.02
N GLY A 93 -30.33 -6.86 -1.31
CA GLY A 93 -30.12 -7.87 -0.27
C GLY A 93 -30.00 -7.30 1.14
N GLU A 94 -29.67 -8.16 2.10
CA GLU A 94 -29.64 -7.81 3.52
C GLU A 94 -28.32 -7.12 3.92
N PRO A 95 -28.34 -6.16 4.87
CA PRO A 95 -27.13 -5.54 5.39
C PRO A 95 -26.19 -6.54 6.09
N LEU A 96 -24.89 -6.39 5.85
CA LEU A 96 -23.85 -7.15 6.57
C LEU A 96 -23.41 -6.36 7.80
N ARG A 97 -23.41 -7.01 8.96
CA ARG A 97 -22.98 -6.44 10.23
C ARG A 97 -21.89 -7.28 10.87
N HIS A 98 -20.81 -6.62 11.26
CA HIS A 98 -19.71 -7.23 12.01
C HIS A 98 -19.41 -6.42 13.26
N VAL A 99 -19.47 -7.06 14.43
CA VAL A 99 -19.03 -6.43 15.67
C VAL A 99 -17.50 -6.40 15.68
N VAL A 100 -16.94 -5.20 15.81
CA VAL A 100 -15.48 -5.00 15.90
C VAL A 100 -15.03 -5.16 17.34
N ASN A 101 -15.70 -4.48 18.27
CA ASN A 101 -15.38 -4.51 19.69
C ASN A 101 -16.55 -4.01 20.55
N GLU A 102 -16.58 -4.45 21.80
CA GLU A 102 -17.40 -3.85 22.86
C GLU A 102 -16.46 -3.10 23.82
N PHE A 103 -16.47 -1.77 23.70
CA PHE A 103 -15.68 -0.88 24.53
C PHE A 103 -16.24 -0.85 25.95
N LYS A 104 -15.35 -1.07 26.93
CA LYS A 104 -15.65 -0.93 28.36
C LYS A 104 -15.29 0.45 28.91
N ASP A 105 -14.56 1.25 28.15
CA ASP A 105 -14.12 2.61 28.46
C ASP A 105 -13.72 3.33 27.15
N ALA A 106 -13.24 4.56 27.24
CA ALA A 106 -12.74 5.34 26.12
C ALA A 106 -11.63 4.61 25.32
N GLY A 107 -11.51 4.95 24.05
CA GLY A 107 -10.56 4.30 23.15
C GLY A 107 -10.47 4.98 21.79
N VAL A 108 -10.04 4.25 20.78
CA VAL A 108 -9.95 4.73 19.40
C VAL A 108 -10.47 3.68 18.43
N ALA A 109 -10.99 4.12 17.30
CA ALA A 109 -11.50 3.26 16.24
C ALA A 109 -11.08 3.78 14.87
N LEU A 110 -10.93 2.85 13.92
CA LEU A 110 -10.51 3.11 12.54
C LEU A 110 -11.25 2.16 11.61
N GLY A 111 -11.80 2.69 10.52
CA GLY A 111 -12.30 1.91 9.38
C GLY A 111 -11.54 2.27 8.10
N MET A 112 -11.13 1.26 7.34
CA MET A 112 -10.46 1.43 6.05
C MET A 112 -11.01 0.46 5.00
N PHE A 113 -10.71 0.70 3.73
CA PHE A 113 -11.17 -0.11 2.62
C PHE A 113 -10.15 -0.11 1.48
N ASN A 114 -10.31 -1.05 0.56
CA ASN A 114 -9.72 -0.98 -0.77
C ASN A 114 -10.72 -1.56 -1.79
N THR A 115 -10.37 -1.55 -3.08
CA THR A 115 -11.24 -2.08 -4.14
C THR A 115 -10.49 -3.06 -5.02
N ASP A 116 -11.15 -4.13 -5.44
CA ASP A 116 -10.57 -5.14 -6.34
C ASP A 116 -9.99 -4.49 -7.61
N ALA A 117 -10.70 -3.56 -8.23
CA ALA A 117 -10.22 -2.85 -9.42
C ALA A 117 -8.87 -2.15 -9.16
N SER A 118 -8.71 -1.49 -8.00
CA SER A 118 -7.44 -0.83 -7.68
C SER A 118 -6.31 -1.82 -7.37
N ILE A 119 -6.63 -2.97 -6.77
CA ILE A 119 -5.66 -4.03 -6.48
C ILE A 119 -5.21 -4.70 -7.79
N VAL A 120 -6.13 -4.94 -8.72
CA VAL A 120 -5.84 -5.47 -10.06
C VAL A 120 -4.91 -4.54 -10.84
N ASP A 121 -5.20 -3.24 -10.85
CA ASP A 121 -4.32 -2.25 -11.49
C ASP A 121 -2.93 -2.22 -10.84
N PHE A 122 -2.86 -2.32 -9.51
CA PHE A 122 -1.61 -2.41 -8.77
C PHE A 122 -0.81 -3.66 -9.15
N ALA A 123 -1.45 -4.82 -9.25
CA ALA A 123 -0.84 -6.07 -9.68
C ALA A 123 -0.26 -5.96 -11.10
N HIS A 124 -1.08 -5.53 -12.07
CA HIS A 124 -0.65 -5.37 -13.45
C HIS A 124 0.53 -4.41 -13.58
N SER A 125 0.49 -3.27 -12.90
CA SER A 125 1.60 -2.31 -12.93
C SER A 125 2.89 -2.91 -12.35
N SER A 126 2.79 -3.66 -11.25
CA SER A 126 3.94 -4.29 -10.59
C SER A 126 4.55 -5.39 -11.46
N PHE A 127 3.74 -6.28 -12.05
CA PHE A 127 4.24 -7.34 -12.95
C PHE A 127 4.89 -6.77 -14.21
N LYS A 128 4.26 -5.78 -14.85
CA LYS A 128 4.82 -5.13 -16.04
C LYS A 128 6.15 -4.45 -15.74
N TYR A 129 6.23 -3.73 -14.62
CA TYR A 129 7.47 -3.06 -14.22
C TYR A 129 8.57 -4.07 -13.85
N ALA A 130 8.25 -5.15 -13.16
CA ALA A 130 9.20 -6.22 -12.85
C ALA A 130 9.77 -6.88 -14.13
N LEU A 131 8.92 -7.17 -15.13
CA LEU A 131 9.36 -7.70 -16.43
C LEU A 131 10.25 -6.72 -17.19
N GLU A 132 9.86 -5.44 -17.26
CA GLU A 132 10.65 -4.39 -17.91
C GLU A 132 12.04 -4.26 -17.28
N ARG A 133 12.09 -4.31 -15.94
CA ARG A 133 13.33 -4.21 -15.18
C ARG A 133 14.12 -5.53 -15.13
N LYS A 134 13.49 -6.66 -15.44
CA LYS A 134 14.01 -8.02 -15.23
C LYS A 134 14.40 -8.29 -13.78
N TYR A 135 13.50 -7.95 -12.86
CA TYR A 135 13.65 -8.22 -11.42
C TYR A 135 12.60 -9.21 -10.95
N PRO A 136 12.92 -10.09 -9.98
CA PRO A 136 11.89 -10.85 -9.28
C PRO A 136 10.95 -9.90 -8.53
N LEU A 137 9.68 -10.28 -8.43
CA LEU A 137 8.64 -9.50 -7.76
C LEU A 137 8.22 -10.15 -6.45
N TYR A 138 8.16 -9.36 -5.39
CA TYR A 138 7.63 -9.78 -4.10
C TYR A 138 6.43 -8.93 -3.72
N LEU A 139 5.29 -9.57 -3.44
CA LEU A 139 4.17 -8.94 -2.74
C LEU A 139 4.27 -9.31 -1.26
N SER A 140 4.14 -8.33 -0.37
CA SER A 140 4.10 -8.59 1.07
C SER A 140 2.82 -8.10 1.72
N THR A 141 2.26 -8.92 2.62
CA THR A 141 1.02 -8.65 3.35
C THR A 141 1.07 -9.27 4.76
N LYS A 142 0.03 -9.11 5.57
CA LYS A 142 -0.19 -9.86 6.82
C LYS A 142 -1.47 -10.70 6.75
N ASN A 143 -1.67 -11.43 5.65
CA ASN A 143 -2.87 -12.25 5.41
C ASN A 143 -3.12 -13.38 6.43
N THR A 144 -2.13 -13.78 7.24
CA THR A 144 -2.37 -14.71 8.36
C THR A 144 -3.24 -14.09 9.47
N ILE A 145 -3.16 -12.76 9.62
CA ILE A 145 -3.93 -11.95 10.57
C ILE A 145 -5.15 -11.33 9.88
N LEU A 146 -4.94 -10.58 8.80
CA LEU A 146 -6.00 -9.95 8.01
C LEU A 146 -6.51 -10.90 6.92
N LYS A 147 -7.10 -12.02 7.35
CA LYS A 147 -7.42 -13.16 6.47
C LYS A 147 -8.25 -12.80 5.24
N GLN A 148 -9.25 -11.94 5.40
CA GLN A 148 -10.12 -11.52 4.28
C GLN A 148 -9.52 -10.34 3.51
N TYR A 149 -9.06 -9.31 4.21
CA TYR A 149 -8.56 -8.07 3.59
C TYR A 149 -7.26 -8.31 2.82
N ASP A 150 -6.21 -8.76 3.49
CA ASP A 150 -4.90 -9.01 2.88
C ASP A 150 -4.92 -10.32 2.06
N GLY A 151 -5.80 -11.26 2.42
CA GLY A 151 -6.06 -12.45 1.59
C GLY A 151 -6.51 -12.05 0.19
N ARG A 152 -7.39 -11.04 0.07
CA ARG A 152 -7.85 -10.55 -1.23
C ARG A 152 -6.72 -10.02 -2.11
N PHE A 153 -5.75 -9.31 -1.54
CA PHE A 153 -4.55 -8.86 -2.27
C PHE A 153 -3.73 -10.05 -2.77
N LYS A 154 -3.46 -11.02 -1.89
CA LYS A 154 -2.71 -12.23 -2.23
C LYS A 154 -3.39 -12.98 -3.38
N ASP A 155 -4.69 -13.24 -3.25
CA ASP A 155 -5.44 -14.04 -4.21
C ASP A 155 -5.49 -13.36 -5.58
N ILE A 156 -5.80 -12.05 -5.64
CA ILE A 156 -5.81 -11.29 -6.91
C ILE A 156 -4.44 -11.32 -7.59
N PHE A 157 -3.35 -11.09 -6.85
CA PHE A 157 -2.01 -11.13 -7.44
C PHE A 157 -1.64 -12.53 -7.93
N GLN A 158 -1.97 -13.57 -7.18
CA GLN A 158 -1.69 -14.95 -7.57
C GLN A 158 -2.46 -15.34 -8.84
N ASP A 159 -3.76 -15.02 -8.88
CA ASP A 159 -4.61 -15.31 -10.03
C ASP A 159 -4.11 -14.60 -11.29
N ILE A 160 -3.74 -13.32 -11.18
CA ILE A 160 -3.18 -12.56 -12.32
C ILE A 160 -1.82 -13.14 -12.75
N TYR A 161 -0.96 -13.51 -11.80
CA TYR A 161 0.34 -14.09 -12.12
C TYR A 161 0.20 -15.39 -12.91
N GLU A 162 -0.53 -16.37 -12.36
CA GLU A 162 -0.70 -17.70 -12.96
C GLU A 162 -1.35 -17.61 -14.35
N ASN A 163 -2.38 -16.77 -14.50
CA ASN A 163 -3.15 -16.72 -15.74
C ASN A 163 -2.54 -15.84 -16.84
N GLN A 164 -1.67 -14.87 -16.50
CA GLN A 164 -1.25 -13.85 -17.46
C GLN A 164 0.26 -13.60 -17.54
N TYR A 165 1.01 -13.78 -16.45
CA TYR A 165 2.41 -13.33 -16.37
C TYR A 165 3.43 -14.45 -16.17
N LYS A 166 3.03 -15.60 -15.63
CA LYS A 166 3.95 -16.69 -15.29
C LYS A 166 4.86 -17.11 -16.43
N ALA A 167 4.30 -17.38 -17.62
CA ALA A 167 5.11 -17.76 -18.79
C ALA A 167 6.12 -16.67 -19.20
N GLN A 168 5.78 -15.39 -19.02
CA GLN A 168 6.67 -14.27 -19.34
C GLN A 168 7.79 -14.13 -18.31
N PHE A 169 7.47 -14.37 -17.02
CA PHE A 169 8.43 -14.37 -15.92
C PHE A 169 9.43 -15.52 -16.05
N GLU A 170 8.94 -16.73 -16.31
CA GLU A 170 9.78 -17.91 -16.56
C GLU A 170 10.70 -17.71 -17.77
N ALA A 171 10.19 -17.13 -18.86
CA ALA A 171 11.00 -16.81 -20.04
C ALA A 171 12.08 -15.73 -19.78
N ALA A 172 11.90 -14.92 -18.74
CA ALA A 172 12.84 -13.88 -18.33
C ALA A 172 13.74 -14.31 -17.15
N ASP A 173 13.64 -15.56 -16.70
CA ASP A 173 14.37 -16.12 -15.55
C ASP A 173 14.16 -15.32 -14.25
N ILE A 174 12.91 -14.88 -14.03
CA ILE A 174 12.47 -14.18 -12.82
C ILE A 174 11.19 -14.83 -12.28
N TRP A 175 10.85 -14.55 -11.02
CA TRP A 175 9.69 -15.14 -10.35
C TRP A 175 8.85 -14.09 -9.63
N TYR A 176 7.64 -14.50 -9.27
CA TYR A 176 6.78 -13.81 -8.33
C TYR A 176 6.63 -14.65 -7.06
N GLU A 177 6.72 -14.01 -5.90
CA GLU A 177 6.45 -14.65 -4.62
C GLU A 177 5.63 -13.75 -3.70
N HIS A 178 4.63 -14.33 -3.03
CA HIS A 178 3.96 -13.70 -1.89
C HIS A 178 4.69 -14.06 -0.59
N ARG A 179 4.99 -13.06 0.24
CA ARG A 179 5.60 -13.23 1.56
C ARG A 179 4.83 -12.52 2.65
N LEU A 180 4.99 -12.98 3.89
CA LEU A 180 4.50 -12.20 5.04
C LEU A 180 5.40 -10.99 5.27
N ILE A 181 4.81 -9.86 5.64
CA ILE A 181 5.53 -8.57 5.75
C ILE A 181 6.64 -8.58 6.81
N ASP A 182 6.52 -9.38 7.86
CA ASP A 182 7.57 -9.58 8.86
C ASP A 182 8.77 -10.34 8.31
N ASP A 183 8.54 -11.38 7.49
CA ASP A 183 9.60 -12.07 6.77
C ASP A 183 10.24 -11.14 5.72
N MET A 184 9.41 -10.42 4.96
CA MET A 184 9.87 -9.47 3.95
C MET A 184 10.57 -8.24 4.54
N GLY A 185 10.41 -7.95 5.83
CA GLY A 185 11.20 -6.93 6.53
C GLY A 185 12.63 -7.38 6.79
N ALA A 186 12.85 -8.68 7.00
CA ALA A 186 14.16 -9.26 7.28
C ALA A 186 14.89 -9.75 6.01
N TYR A 187 14.14 -10.29 5.04
CA TYR A 187 14.70 -10.92 3.85
C TYR A 187 15.61 -9.99 3.02
N PRO A 188 15.21 -8.74 2.70
CA PRO A 188 16.06 -7.82 1.96
C PRO A 188 17.36 -7.50 2.69
N MET A 189 17.40 -7.51 4.03
CA MET A 189 18.64 -7.20 4.77
C MET A 189 19.77 -8.20 4.52
N LYS A 190 19.45 -9.36 3.97
CA LYS A 190 20.39 -10.43 3.61
C LYS A 190 20.50 -10.65 2.09
N SER A 191 19.80 -9.88 1.28
CA SER A 191 19.87 -10.00 -0.18
C SER A 191 21.08 -9.26 -0.75
N GLU A 192 21.42 -9.59 -1.99
CA GLU A 192 22.46 -8.95 -2.80
C GLU A 192 21.88 -8.02 -3.88
#